data_AF-A0A520KJJ0-F1
#
_entry.id   AF-A0A520KJJ0-F1
#
_cell.length_a   1.000
_cell.length_b   1.000
_cell.length_c   1.000
_cell.angle_alpha   90.00
_cell.angle_beta   90.00
_cell.angle_gamma   90.00
#
_symmetry.space_group_name_H-M   'P 1'
#
loop_
_entity.id
_entity.type
_entity.pdbx_description
1 polymer ?
#
loop_
_entity_poly.entity_id
_entity_poly.type
_entity_poly.pdbx_seq_one_letter_code
_entity_poly.pdbx_strand_id
1 'polypeptide(L)'
;MLILLLMASWLVHQIAFKISYPPKLVRGVTMYFDPEPKTRREDLFNMENELKELSDGLKRGKLVVVTGLRRYGKTSLILTYLNEEKLDNIFLDCRLLPSGMVSMDSFLDLLEAELNRKSWAKRILSRVEGISISEIGIKLKKRDINSLVDVLHALEGKILVIDEAQELRRSKHRFDSIIAYAYDHLNLKIVLSGSQVGLLYRFLRVDDPEAPLYGRPFKEVRMRRLNDEEAMEFLRKGFEQAGINVEGPVLEEARRRFDGVIGWLTYFGFSMISRREPIDRIARRASKLAISELEHALRIYGPAESRYKEVLRIIATLEHARWAQIKRGVEARIGRIPNNTLSSILRNLVDSGFLEKVKEGYKIADPVLRSGILSYW
;
A
#
# COMPACT_ATOMS: atom_id res chain seq x y z
N MET A 1 6.62 7.92 -52.05
CA MET A 1 6.89 7.22 -50.78
C MET A 1 6.74 8.12 -49.55
N LEU A 2 7.35 9.31 -49.51
CA LEU A 2 7.20 10.25 -48.38
C LEU A 2 5.75 10.74 -48.15
N ILE A 3 4.97 10.92 -49.22
CA ILE A 3 3.57 11.38 -49.15
C ILE A 3 2.64 10.30 -48.59
N LEU A 4 2.92 9.01 -48.84
CA LEU A 4 2.15 7.90 -48.26
C LEU A 4 2.41 7.73 -46.75
N LEU A 5 3.63 8.01 -46.29
CA LEU A 5 3.99 8.03 -44.86
C LEU A 5 3.36 9.22 -44.12
N LEU A 6 3.29 10.39 -44.77
CA LEU A 6 2.59 11.56 -44.24
C LEU A 6 1.07 11.35 -44.21
N MET A 7 0.49 10.70 -45.23
CA MET A 7 -0.94 10.35 -45.21
C MET A 7 -1.27 9.28 -44.18
N ALA A 8 -0.39 8.30 -43.92
CA ALA A 8 -0.57 7.34 -42.84
C ALA A 8 -0.49 8.02 -41.45
N SER A 9 0.44 8.96 -41.26
CA SER A 9 0.53 9.76 -40.03
C SER A 9 -0.65 10.73 -39.86
N TRP A 10 -1.24 11.20 -40.97
CA TRP A 10 -2.40 12.09 -40.97
C TRP A 10 -3.71 11.33 -40.76
N LEU A 11 -3.84 10.10 -41.29
CA LEU A 11 -4.96 9.20 -40.98
C LEU A 11 -4.93 8.71 -39.52
N VAL A 12 -3.74 8.39 -38.98
CA VAL A 12 -3.59 8.00 -37.56
C VAL A 12 -3.92 9.17 -36.61
N HIS A 13 -3.74 10.43 -37.04
CA HIS A 13 -4.22 11.62 -36.32
C HIS A 13 -5.72 11.91 -36.52
N GLN A 14 -6.33 11.40 -37.57
CA GLN A 14 -7.77 11.54 -37.88
C GLN A 14 -8.63 10.43 -37.26
N ILE A 15 -8.03 9.40 -36.65
CA ILE A 15 -8.70 8.62 -35.59
C ILE A 15 -8.71 9.47 -34.31
N ALA A 16 -9.27 10.66 -34.45
CA ALA A 16 -9.69 11.51 -33.35
C ALA A 16 -10.84 10.76 -32.68
N PHE A 17 -10.52 10.16 -31.53
CA PHE A 17 -11.47 9.69 -30.53
C PHE A 17 -12.72 10.61 -30.49
N LYS A 18 -13.81 10.18 -31.13
CA LYS A 18 -15.16 10.69 -30.84
C LYS A 18 -15.60 10.08 -29.51
N ILE A 19 -14.99 10.55 -28.42
CA ILE A 19 -15.51 10.35 -27.08
C ILE A 19 -16.33 11.59 -26.75
N SER A 20 -17.64 11.40 -26.55
CA SER A 20 -18.50 12.42 -25.95
C SER A 20 -18.10 12.56 -24.49
N TYR A 21 -17.65 13.76 -24.08
CA TYR A 21 -17.18 14.00 -22.71
C TYR A 21 -18.33 14.50 -21.84
N PRO A 22 -18.64 13.84 -20.70
CA PRO A 22 -19.57 14.41 -19.73
C PRO A 22 -18.92 15.60 -18.97
N PRO A 23 -19.72 16.58 -18.50
CA PRO A 23 -19.25 17.68 -17.66
C PRO A 23 -18.75 17.16 -16.29
N LYS A 24 -17.96 18.00 -15.60
CA LYS A 24 -17.26 17.77 -14.32
C LYS A 24 -17.83 16.62 -13.47
N LEU A 25 -16.96 15.67 -13.13
CA LEU A 25 -17.16 14.52 -12.23
C LEU A 25 -18.09 14.87 -11.05
N VAL A 26 -19.29 14.28 -11.07
CA VAL A 26 -20.32 14.45 -10.06
C VAL A 26 -20.02 13.54 -8.87
N ARG A 27 -20.03 14.08 -7.65
CA ARG A 27 -19.97 13.26 -6.41
C ARG A 27 -21.15 12.29 -6.39
N GLY A 28 -20.88 11.00 -6.21
CA GLY A 28 -21.91 9.95 -6.01
C GLY A 28 -21.98 8.86 -7.08
N VAL A 29 -21.32 9.05 -8.24
CA VAL A 29 -21.25 8.02 -9.28
C VAL A 29 -20.25 6.93 -8.89
N THR A 30 -20.61 5.65 -9.07
CA THR A 30 -19.70 4.53 -8.88
C THR A 30 -18.47 4.70 -9.78
N MET A 31 -17.27 4.71 -9.21
CA MET A 31 -16.08 5.05 -9.99
C MET A 31 -14.85 4.23 -9.58
N TYR A 32 -14.52 3.24 -10.42
CA TYR A 32 -13.31 2.43 -10.28
C TYR A 32 -12.03 3.26 -10.45
N PHE A 33 -12.07 4.25 -11.33
CA PHE A 33 -10.95 5.14 -11.62
C PHE A 33 -10.88 6.38 -10.73
N ASP A 34 -11.31 6.25 -9.48
CA ASP A 34 -11.03 7.24 -8.45
C ASP A 34 -9.67 6.89 -7.78
N PRO A 35 -8.67 7.79 -7.72
CA PRO A 35 -7.40 7.51 -7.06
C PRO A 35 -7.49 7.40 -5.53
N GLU A 36 -8.57 7.89 -4.89
CA GLU A 36 -8.74 7.81 -3.44
C GLU A 36 -9.10 6.39 -2.99
N PRO A 37 -8.75 6.00 -1.75
CA PRO A 37 -9.19 4.72 -1.19
C PRO A 37 -10.72 4.57 -1.23
N LYS A 38 -11.19 3.42 -1.70
CA LYS A 38 -12.62 3.11 -1.80
C LYS A 38 -13.24 2.96 -0.41
N THR A 39 -14.48 3.39 -0.29
CA THR A 39 -15.25 3.40 0.97
C THR A 39 -16.60 2.73 0.86
N ARG A 40 -17.00 2.32 -0.35
CA ARG A 40 -18.26 1.63 -0.66
C ARG A 40 -17.96 0.33 -1.40
N ARG A 41 -18.83 -0.66 -1.23
CA ARG A 41 -18.69 -1.99 -1.86
C ARG A 41 -18.84 -1.92 -3.38
N GLU A 42 -19.75 -1.09 -3.88
CA GLU A 42 -19.99 -0.89 -5.31
C GLU A 42 -18.76 -0.34 -6.07
N ASP A 43 -17.89 0.40 -5.38
CA ASP A 43 -16.65 0.93 -5.95
C ASP A 43 -15.48 -0.07 -5.85
N LEU A 44 -15.62 -1.16 -5.09
CA LEU A 44 -14.55 -2.11 -4.77
C LEU A 44 -14.59 -3.31 -5.72
N PHE A 45 -13.84 -3.22 -6.81
CA PHE A 45 -13.81 -4.27 -7.83
C PHE A 45 -13.20 -5.59 -7.33
N ASN A 46 -13.98 -6.67 -7.42
CA ASN A 46 -13.55 -8.07 -7.27
C ASN A 46 -12.74 -8.36 -5.98
N MET A 47 -13.25 -7.89 -4.83
CA MET A 47 -12.67 -8.15 -3.51
C MET A 47 -13.66 -8.82 -2.54
N GLU A 48 -14.64 -9.55 -3.09
CA GLU A 48 -15.72 -10.14 -2.29
C GLU A 48 -15.24 -11.23 -1.32
N ASN A 49 -14.26 -12.02 -1.75
CA ASN A 49 -13.66 -13.03 -0.91
C ASN A 49 -12.86 -12.39 0.22
N GLU A 50 -12.03 -11.39 -0.09
CA GLU A 50 -11.22 -10.65 0.87
C GLU A 50 -12.09 -9.92 1.91
N LEU A 51 -13.22 -9.33 1.47
CA LEU A 51 -14.21 -8.72 2.38
C LEU A 51 -14.82 -9.76 3.30
N LYS A 52 -15.18 -10.93 2.76
CA LYS A 52 -15.70 -12.04 3.56
C LYS A 52 -14.67 -12.54 4.58
N GLU A 53 -13.41 -12.69 4.18
CA GLU A 53 -12.34 -13.12 5.08
C GLU A 53 -12.08 -12.11 6.21
N LEU A 54 -12.09 -10.81 5.90
CA LEU A 54 -11.99 -9.74 6.89
C LEU A 54 -13.17 -9.77 7.87
N SER A 55 -14.40 -9.92 7.34
CA SER A 55 -15.63 -10.03 8.13
C SER A 55 -15.60 -11.25 9.06
N ASP A 56 -15.26 -12.42 8.52
CA ASP A 56 -15.16 -13.67 9.29
C ASP A 56 -14.07 -13.58 10.37
N GLY A 57 -12.92 -12.98 10.03
CA GLY A 57 -11.82 -12.75 10.95
C GLY A 57 -12.21 -11.85 12.12
N LEU A 58 -12.87 -10.72 11.85
CA LEU A 58 -13.32 -9.80 12.88
C LEU A 58 -14.51 -10.32 13.68
N LYS A 59 -15.35 -11.21 13.12
CA LYS A 59 -16.46 -11.84 13.86
C LYS A 59 -15.97 -12.92 14.83
N ARG A 60 -14.93 -13.66 14.45
CA ARG A 60 -14.46 -14.85 15.21
C ARG A 60 -13.21 -14.61 16.05
N GLY A 61 -12.46 -13.55 15.79
CA GLY A 61 -11.20 -13.27 16.46
C GLY A 61 -11.02 -11.80 16.83
N LYS A 62 -9.91 -11.52 17.52
CA LYS A 62 -9.52 -10.16 17.95
C LYS A 62 -8.50 -9.50 17.04
N LEU A 63 -7.75 -10.27 16.24
CA LEU A 63 -6.69 -9.76 15.38
C LEU A 63 -6.88 -10.24 13.94
N VAL A 64 -6.89 -9.30 13.01
CA VAL A 64 -6.84 -9.56 11.57
C VAL A 64 -5.63 -8.86 10.98
N VAL A 65 -4.89 -9.55 10.13
CA VAL A 65 -3.72 -9.00 9.43
C VAL A 65 -4.00 -8.97 7.93
N VAL A 66 -4.03 -7.77 7.35
CA VAL A 66 -4.27 -7.55 5.92
C VAL A 66 -2.94 -7.31 5.21
N THR A 67 -2.49 -8.27 4.42
CA THR A 67 -1.17 -8.25 3.77
C THR A 67 -1.30 -8.05 2.27
N GLY A 68 -0.22 -7.60 1.62
CA GLY A 68 -0.13 -7.51 0.17
C GLY A 68 0.62 -6.26 -0.26
N LEU A 69 1.18 -6.26 -1.47
CA LEU A 69 2.08 -5.20 -1.91
C LEU A 69 1.39 -3.82 -1.98
N ARG A 70 2.21 -2.79 -2.13
CA ARG A 70 1.74 -1.41 -2.29
C ARG A 70 0.79 -1.34 -3.49
N ARG A 71 -0.31 -0.57 -3.36
CA ARG A 71 -1.35 -0.38 -4.40
C ARG A 71 -2.27 -1.58 -4.69
N TYR A 72 -2.28 -2.61 -3.84
CA TYR A 72 -3.17 -3.77 -4.00
C TYR A 72 -4.56 -3.57 -3.35
N GLY A 73 -4.88 -2.35 -2.89
CA GLY A 73 -6.22 -2.03 -2.36
C GLY A 73 -6.49 -2.37 -0.90
N LYS A 74 -5.47 -2.69 -0.09
CA LYS A 74 -5.61 -2.97 1.36
C LYS A 74 -6.43 -1.93 2.12
N THR A 75 -6.05 -0.65 2.02
CA THR A 75 -6.74 0.46 2.69
C THR A 75 -8.20 0.56 2.21
N SER A 76 -8.45 0.36 0.91
CA SER A 76 -9.81 0.35 0.34
C SER A 76 -10.66 -0.79 0.88
N LEU A 77 -10.10 -2.00 0.99
CA LEU A 77 -10.78 -3.15 1.59
C LEU A 77 -11.24 -2.83 3.02
N ILE A 78 -10.32 -2.33 3.85
CA ILE A 78 -10.59 -2.05 5.27
C ILE A 78 -11.64 -0.94 5.40
N LEU A 79 -11.47 0.18 4.69
CA LEU A 79 -12.39 1.30 4.78
C LEU A 79 -13.78 0.95 4.27
N THR A 80 -13.89 0.23 3.15
CA THR A 80 -15.16 -0.27 2.65
C THR A 80 -15.85 -1.13 3.70
N TYR A 81 -15.16 -2.12 4.28
CA TYR A 81 -15.75 -2.97 5.32
C TYR A 81 -16.26 -2.15 6.53
N LEU A 82 -15.44 -1.24 7.05
CA LEU A 82 -15.80 -0.42 8.21
C LEU A 82 -17.03 0.46 7.95
N ASN A 83 -17.14 1.02 6.75
CA ASN A 83 -18.25 1.91 6.40
C ASN A 83 -19.55 1.16 6.12
N GLU A 84 -19.49 0.06 5.36
CA GLU A 84 -20.67 -0.77 5.05
C GLU A 84 -21.31 -1.33 6.32
N GLU A 85 -20.48 -1.78 7.27
CA GLU A 85 -20.92 -2.31 8.56
C GLU A 85 -21.16 -1.22 9.62
N LYS A 86 -20.90 0.06 9.30
CA LYS A 86 -21.07 1.24 10.17
C LYS A 86 -20.38 1.08 11.53
N LEU A 87 -19.15 0.57 11.52
CA LEU A 87 -18.41 0.22 12.73
C LEU A 87 -17.62 1.42 13.26
N ASP A 88 -17.80 1.71 14.55
CA ASP A 88 -16.96 2.69 15.25
C ASP A 88 -15.50 2.23 15.25
N ASN A 89 -14.62 3.08 14.73
CA ASN A 89 -13.22 2.74 14.51
C ASN A 89 -12.28 3.93 14.70
N ILE A 90 -11.02 3.62 15.01
CA ILE A 90 -9.88 4.52 14.91
C ILE A 90 -8.95 3.97 13.84
N PHE A 91 -8.73 4.74 12.77
CA PHE A 91 -7.87 4.36 11.66
C PHE A 91 -6.56 5.15 11.71
N LEU A 92 -5.47 4.49 12.10
CA LEU A 92 -4.14 5.09 12.20
C LEU A 92 -3.33 4.74 10.94
N ASP A 93 -3.13 5.72 10.05
CA ASP A 93 -2.21 5.60 8.92
C ASP A 93 -0.77 5.88 9.36
N CYS A 94 0.01 4.83 9.59
CA CYS A 94 1.37 4.96 10.09
C CYS A 94 2.35 5.55 9.05
N ARG A 95 1.93 5.74 7.79
CA ARG A 95 2.74 6.46 6.78
C ARG A 95 2.88 7.95 7.11
N LEU A 96 1.97 8.50 7.93
CA LEU A 96 2.01 9.88 8.38
C LEU A 96 3.03 10.11 9.51
N LEU A 97 3.59 9.05 10.08
CA LEU A 97 4.64 9.15 11.08
C LEU A 97 5.93 9.73 10.45
N PRO A 98 6.80 10.37 11.25
CA PRO A 98 8.07 10.92 10.76
C PRO A 98 8.89 9.86 10.02
N SER A 99 9.67 10.23 9.01
CA SER A 99 10.50 9.27 8.25
C SER A 99 11.67 8.67 9.07
N GLY A 100 12.03 9.27 10.20
CA GLY A 100 13.12 8.85 11.08
C GLY A 100 12.70 7.87 12.18
N MET A 101 13.18 8.07 13.40
CA MET A 101 12.73 7.29 14.56
C MET A 101 11.30 7.69 14.94
N VAL A 102 10.45 6.70 15.22
CA VAL A 102 9.07 6.94 15.70
C VAL A 102 9.08 7.06 17.23
N SER A 103 8.72 8.23 17.76
CA SER A 103 8.56 8.47 19.20
C SER A 103 7.13 8.18 19.66
N MET A 104 6.94 7.98 20.97
CA MET A 104 5.59 7.92 21.56
C MET A 104 4.80 9.19 21.22
N ASP A 105 5.43 10.38 21.31
CA ASP A 105 4.79 11.64 20.93
C ASP A 105 4.20 11.61 19.52
N SER A 106 5.01 11.24 18.52
CA SER A 106 4.54 11.22 17.13
C SER A 106 3.37 10.26 16.91
N PHE A 107 3.34 9.15 17.66
CA PHE A 107 2.23 8.21 17.62
C PHE A 107 0.98 8.76 18.30
N LEU A 108 1.14 9.41 19.47
CA LEU A 108 0.03 10.03 20.18
C LEU A 108 -0.56 11.22 19.41
N ASP A 109 0.24 11.98 18.66
CA ASP A 109 -0.28 13.02 17.75
C ASP A 109 -1.14 12.44 16.63
N LEU A 110 -0.71 11.33 16.03
CA LEU A 110 -1.49 10.62 15.01
C LEU A 110 -2.82 10.12 15.60
N LEU A 111 -2.78 9.56 16.82
CA LEU A 111 -3.95 9.08 17.55
C LEU A 111 -4.92 10.22 17.90
N GLU A 112 -4.42 11.33 18.45
CA GLU A 112 -5.22 12.52 18.76
C GLU A 112 -5.90 13.07 17.51
N ALA A 113 -5.17 13.17 16.40
CA ALA A 113 -5.71 13.66 15.14
C ALA A 113 -6.89 12.80 14.65
N GLU A 114 -6.77 11.47 14.75
CA GLU A 114 -7.85 10.56 14.35
C GLU A 114 -9.02 10.57 15.34
N LEU A 115 -8.77 10.62 16.66
CA LEU A 115 -9.81 10.74 17.67
C LEU A 115 -10.65 12.01 17.46
N ASN A 116 -10.00 13.13 17.13
CA ASN A 116 -10.68 14.39 16.87
C ASN A 116 -11.60 14.36 15.63
N ARG A 117 -11.42 13.41 14.72
CA ARG A 117 -12.31 13.20 13.56
C ARG A 117 -13.55 12.39 13.90
N LYS A 118 -13.58 11.71 15.06
CA LYS A 118 -14.71 10.87 15.47
C LYS A 118 -15.61 11.61 16.44
N SER A 119 -16.85 11.87 16.02
CA SER A 119 -17.85 12.55 16.86
C SER A 119 -18.11 11.82 18.19
N TRP A 120 -18.06 10.48 18.19
CA TRP A 120 -18.26 9.67 19.38
C TRP A 120 -17.07 9.70 20.36
N ALA A 121 -15.86 10.08 19.92
CA ALA A 121 -14.66 10.01 20.75
C ALA A 121 -14.70 10.97 21.93
N LYS A 122 -15.21 12.20 21.74
CA LYS A 122 -15.36 13.17 22.84
C LYS A 122 -16.21 12.61 23.99
N ARG A 123 -17.26 11.87 23.65
CA ARG A 123 -18.17 11.26 24.63
C ARG A 123 -17.45 10.22 25.49
N ILE A 124 -16.76 9.26 24.87
CA ILE A 124 -16.12 8.17 25.61
C ILE A 124 -14.87 8.63 26.39
N LEU A 125 -14.15 9.64 25.90
CA LEU A 125 -12.89 10.10 26.50
C LEU A 125 -13.11 11.15 27.60
N SER A 126 -14.31 11.71 27.72
CA SER A 126 -14.65 12.71 28.75
C SER A 126 -14.43 12.23 30.19
N ARG A 127 -14.39 10.91 30.41
CA ARG A 127 -14.21 10.28 31.72
C ARG A 127 -12.79 9.81 31.99
N VAL A 128 -11.87 9.99 31.03
CA VAL A 128 -10.48 9.56 31.16
C VAL A 128 -9.66 10.67 31.78
N GLU A 129 -9.13 10.44 32.98
CA GLU A 129 -8.42 11.46 33.79
C GLU A 129 -7.25 12.11 33.02
N GLY A 130 -6.54 11.31 32.22
CA GLY A 130 -5.41 11.75 31.39
C GLY A 130 -5.76 12.56 30.15
N ILE A 131 -7.04 12.86 29.90
CA ILE A 131 -7.52 13.52 28.69
C ILE A 131 -8.09 14.90 29.00
N SER A 132 -7.78 15.86 28.14
CA SER A 132 -8.38 17.19 28.12
C SER A 132 -9.25 17.32 26.87
N ILE A 133 -10.47 17.83 27.05
CA ILE A 133 -11.40 18.12 25.95
C ILE A 133 -11.68 19.61 25.99
N SER A 134 -11.41 20.28 24.87
CA SER A 134 -11.66 21.71 24.67
C SER A 134 -12.38 21.95 23.35
N GLU A 135 -12.64 23.22 23.02
CA GLU A 135 -13.14 23.62 21.70
C GLU A 135 -12.19 23.20 20.56
N ILE A 136 -10.87 23.22 20.84
CA ILE A 136 -9.82 22.83 19.90
C ILE A 136 -9.81 21.31 19.67
N GLY A 137 -10.34 20.53 20.62
CA GLY A 137 -10.46 19.07 20.52
C GLY A 137 -9.99 18.30 21.74
N ILE A 138 -9.80 17.00 21.54
CA ILE A 138 -9.22 16.01 22.46
C ILE A 138 -7.69 16.15 22.44
N LYS A 139 -7.09 16.26 23.62
CA LYS A 139 -5.63 16.28 23.84
C LYS A 139 -5.26 15.42 25.05
N LEU A 140 -4.22 14.59 24.91
CA LEU A 140 -3.68 13.81 26.02
C LEU A 140 -2.78 14.72 26.88
N LYS A 141 -2.99 14.70 28.20
CA LYS A 141 -2.26 15.56 29.16
C LYS A 141 -0.81 15.10 29.32
N LYS A 142 -0.57 13.80 29.23
CA LYS A 142 0.75 13.17 29.30
C LYS A 142 1.05 12.48 27.98
N ARG A 143 2.34 12.32 27.70
CA ARG A 143 2.83 11.80 26.43
C ARG A 143 3.65 10.53 26.64
N ASP A 144 3.03 9.57 27.30
CA ASP A 144 3.64 8.32 27.72
C ASP A 144 2.78 7.10 27.36
N ILE A 145 3.30 5.90 27.65
CA ILE A 145 2.61 4.65 27.36
C ILE A 145 1.31 4.49 28.16
N ASN A 146 1.25 5.02 29.38
CA ASN A 146 0.05 4.94 30.22
C ASN A 146 -1.11 5.69 29.57
N SER A 147 -0.82 6.86 29.01
CA SER A 147 -1.82 7.66 28.30
C SER A 147 -2.37 6.94 27.06
N LEU A 148 -1.51 6.19 26.34
CA LEU A 148 -1.96 5.32 25.26
C LEU A 148 -2.86 4.20 25.79
N VAL A 149 -2.46 3.53 26.87
CA VAL A 149 -3.25 2.45 27.49
C VAL A 149 -4.62 2.95 27.96
N ASP A 150 -4.69 4.12 28.59
CA ASP A 150 -5.95 4.75 29.02
C ASP A 150 -6.90 5.01 27.84
N VAL A 151 -6.35 5.49 26.71
CA VAL A 151 -7.13 5.65 25.47
C VAL A 151 -7.60 4.29 24.94
N LEU A 152 -6.75 3.27 24.92
CA LEU A 152 -7.11 1.93 24.46
C LEU A 152 -8.25 1.32 25.29
N HIS A 153 -8.24 1.51 26.62
CA HIS A 153 -9.36 1.13 27.50
C HIS A 153 -10.65 1.83 27.12
N ALA A 154 -10.60 3.14 26.85
CA ALA A 154 -11.79 3.88 26.43
C ALA A 154 -12.33 3.43 25.06
N LEU A 155 -11.46 2.83 24.21
CA LEU A 155 -11.81 2.33 22.88
C LEU A 155 -12.44 0.93 22.89
N GLU A 156 -12.68 0.30 24.04
CA GLU A 156 -13.37 -0.99 24.09
C GLU A 156 -14.71 -0.99 23.33
N GLY A 157 -15.01 -2.12 22.71
CA GLY A 157 -16.13 -2.35 21.80
C GLY A 157 -15.93 -1.81 20.38
N LYS A 158 -14.76 -1.27 20.04
CA LYS A 158 -14.46 -0.63 18.74
C LYS A 158 -13.39 -1.38 17.96
N ILE A 159 -13.10 -0.89 16.75
CA ILE A 159 -12.01 -1.39 15.91
C ILE A 159 -10.84 -0.40 15.92
N LEU A 160 -9.65 -0.89 16.26
CA LEU A 160 -8.40 -0.18 16.05
C LEU A 160 -7.74 -0.71 14.78
N VAL A 161 -7.61 0.17 13.78
CA VAL A 161 -6.84 -0.13 12.57
C VAL A 161 -5.48 0.55 12.67
N ILE A 162 -4.42 -0.21 12.46
CA ILE A 162 -3.05 0.29 12.30
C ILE A 162 -2.63 -0.05 10.86
N ASP A 163 -2.80 0.90 9.95
CA ASP A 163 -2.40 0.76 8.55
C ASP A 163 -0.89 1.03 8.40
N GLU A 164 -0.24 0.21 7.59
CA GLU A 164 1.22 0.15 7.44
C GLU A 164 1.95 -0.04 8.79
N ALA A 165 1.47 -0.98 9.61
CA ALA A 165 1.95 -1.24 10.96
C ALA A 165 3.45 -1.56 11.05
N GLN A 166 4.09 -2.01 9.96
CA GLN A 166 5.54 -2.23 9.95
C GLN A 166 6.36 -0.96 10.24
N GLU A 167 5.77 0.24 10.03
CA GLU A 167 6.44 1.51 10.31
C GLU A 167 6.75 1.67 11.81
N LEU A 168 5.97 1.03 12.69
CA LEU A 168 6.18 1.04 14.14
C LEU A 168 7.48 0.34 14.56
N ARG A 169 8.10 -0.48 13.70
CA ARG A 169 9.44 -1.06 13.93
C ARG A 169 10.53 -0.01 14.06
N ARG A 170 10.30 1.21 13.58
CA ARG A 170 11.22 2.35 13.70
C ARG A 170 11.14 3.01 15.07
N SER A 171 10.30 2.51 15.98
CA SER A 171 10.21 2.97 17.37
C SER A 171 11.12 2.18 18.30
N LYS A 172 11.60 2.84 19.36
CA LYS A 172 12.20 2.17 20.51
C LYS A 172 11.16 1.54 21.44
N HIS A 173 9.89 1.97 21.33
CA HIS A 173 8.80 1.43 22.14
C HIS A 173 8.31 0.11 21.56
N ARG A 174 7.98 -0.83 22.44
CA ARG A 174 7.52 -2.17 22.11
C ARG A 174 6.03 -2.17 21.75
N PHE A 175 5.68 -1.59 20.60
CA PHE A 175 4.29 -1.58 20.10
C PHE A 175 3.71 -2.98 19.91
N ASP A 176 4.55 -3.97 19.59
CA ASP A 176 4.17 -5.39 19.61
C ASP A 176 3.61 -5.82 20.97
N SER A 177 4.23 -5.37 22.07
CA SER A 177 3.76 -5.65 23.43
C SER A 177 2.47 -4.91 23.77
N ILE A 178 2.29 -3.68 23.27
CA ILE A 178 1.05 -2.91 23.47
C ILE A 178 -0.12 -3.57 22.74
N ILE A 179 0.11 -4.05 21.51
CA ILE A 179 -0.89 -4.81 20.74
C ILE A 179 -1.23 -6.12 21.44
N ALA A 180 -0.23 -6.84 21.98
CA ALA A 180 -0.46 -8.06 22.76
C ALA A 180 -1.29 -7.79 24.02
N TYR A 181 -0.95 -6.73 24.77
CA TYR A 181 -1.74 -6.30 25.93
C TYR A 181 -3.19 -6.00 25.55
N ALA A 182 -3.42 -5.24 24.48
CA ALA A 182 -4.76 -4.91 24.01
C ALA A 182 -5.53 -6.17 23.57
N TYR A 183 -4.86 -7.12 22.91
CA TYR A 183 -5.45 -8.40 22.52
C TYR A 183 -5.95 -9.20 23.73
N ASP A 184 -5.13 -9.29 24.78
CA ASP A 184 -5.44 -10.15 25.93
C ASP A 184 -6.48 -9.51 26.86
N HIS A 185 -6.28 -8.22 27.15
CA HIS A 185 -6.95 -7.56 28.27
C HIS A 185 -8.13 -6.69 27.88
N LEU A 186 -8.26 -6.32 26.60
CA LEU A 186 -9.30 -5.40 26.16
C LEU A 186 -10.33 -6.10 25.28
N ASN A 187 -11.58 -5.64 25.35
CA ASN A 187 -12.59 -5.94 24.34
C ASN A 187 -12.40 -5.05 23.10
N LEU A 188 -11.23 -5.13 22.46
CA LEU A 188 -10.85 -4.33 21.30
C LEU A 188 -10.50 -5.25 20.12
N LYS A 189 -11.07 -4.97 18.95
CA LYS A 189 -10.70 -5.66 17.71
C LYS A 189 -9.61 -4.86 16.99
N ILE A 190 -8.59 -5.56 16.51
CA ILE A 190 -7.40 -4.96 15.91
C ILE A 190 -7.25 -5.43 14.48
N VAL A 191 -7.06 -4.48 13.56
CA VAL A 191 -6.68 -4.74 12.17
C VAL A 191 -5.29 -4.16 11.93
N LEU A 192 -4.34 -4.99 11.53
CA LEU A 192 -3.01 -4.55 11.11
C LEU A 192 -2.91 -4.70 9.61
N SER A 193 -2.44 -3.67 8.90
CA SER A 193 -2.15 -3.74 7.47
C SER A 193 -0.68 -3.47 7.21
N GLY A 194 -0.12 -4.04 6.13
CA GLY A 194 1.24 -3.72 5.71
C GLY A 194 1.54 -4.05 4.26
N SER A 195 2.13 -3.07 3.56
CA SER A 195 2.61 -3.22 2.18
C SER A 195 3.95 -3.93 2.07
N GLN A 196 4.75 -3.88 3.14
CA GLN A 196 6.05 -4.53 3.25
C GLN A 196 5.89 -5.81 4.08
N VAL A 197 5.32 -6.84 3.47
CA VAL A 197 4.81 -8.03 4.17
C VAL A 197 5.89 -8.72 5.02
N GLY A 198 7.11 -8.88 4.50
CA GLY A 198 8.19 -9.49 5.28
C GLY A 198 8.61 -8.63 6.48
N LEU A 199 8.59 -7.29 6.34
CA LEU A 199 8.85 -6.38 7.45
C LEU A 199 7.71 -6.37 8.48
N LEU A 200 6.45 -6.55 8.05
CA LEU A 200 5.33 -6.73 8.96
C LEU A 200 5.45 -8.04 9.75
N TYR A 201 5.75 -9.17 9.10
CA TYR A 201 5.95 -10.42 9.84
C TYR A 201 7.12 -10.35 10.82
N ARG A 202 8.21 -9.65 10.47
CA ARG A 202 9.31 -9.37 11.41
C ARG A 202 8.91 -8.45 12.56
N PHE A 203 7.94 -7.54 12.36
CA PHE A 203 7.38 -6.73 13.45
C PHE A 203 6.59 -7.60 14.42
N LEU A 204 5.73 -8.45 13.87
CA LEU A 204 4.85 -9.33 14.64
C LEU A 204 5.61 -10.48 15.31
N ARG A 205 6.76 -10.88 14.76
CA ARG A 205 7.61 -11.97 15.26
C ARG A 205 6.80 -13.25 15.50
N VAL A 206 5.92 -13.59 14.54
CA VAL A 206 4.92 -14.67 14.68
C VAL A 206 5.53 -16.06 14.93
N ASP A 207 6.78 -16.27 14.51
CA ASP A 207 7.50 -17.55 14.65
C ASP A 207 8.45 -17.60 15.84
N ASP A 208 8.47 -16.56 16.68
CA ASP A 208 9.42 -16.41 17.79
C ASP A 208 8.71 -16.64 19.13
N PRO A 209 8.97 -17.74 19.85
CA PRO A 209 8.30 -18.06 21.11
C PRO A 209 8.39 -16.98 22.19
N GLU A 210 9.43 -16.14 22.16
CA GLU A 210 9.66 -15.06 23.11
C GLU A 210 8.97 -13.74 22.69
N ALA A 211 8.28 -13.73 21.55
CA ALA A 211 7.58 -12.55 21.07
C ALA A 211 6.24 -12.34 21.79
N PRO A 212 5.88 -11.08 22.12
CA PRO A 212 4.61 -10.78 22.78
C PRO A 212 3.38 -11.23 21.99
N LEU A 213 3.45 -11.30 20.66
CA LEU A 213 2.33 -11.74 19.82
C LEU A 213 2.38 -13.24 19.48
N TYR A 214 3.39 -13.97 19.95
CA TYR A 214 3.46 -15.40 19.76
C TYR A 214 2.27 -16.11 20.44
N GLY A 215 1.76 -17.16 19.80
CA GLY A 215 0.62 -17.93 20.29
C GLY A 215 -0.75 -17.23 20.21
N ARG A 216 -0.81 -15.96 19.77
CA ARG A 216 -2.09 -15.25 19.57
C ARG A 216 -2.57 -15.44 18.13
N PRO A 217 -3.65 -16.21 17.91
CA PRO A 217 -4.14 -16.47 16.57
C PRO A 217 -4.67 -15.17 15.94
N PHE A 218 -4.35 -15.00 14.66
CA PHE A 218 -4.92 -13.96 13.80
C PHE A 218 -5.39 -14.56 12.48
N LYS A 219 -6.42 -13.95 11.88
CA LYS A 219 -6.81 -14.25 10.51
C LYS A 219 -5.96 -13.40 9.56
N GLU A 220 -5.25 -14.03 8.64
CA GLU A 220 -4.62 -13.31 7.52
C GLU A 220 -5.62 -13.14 6.37
N VAL A 221 -5.71 -11.93 5.83
CA VAL A 221 -6.39 -11.60 4.57
C VAL A 221 -5.32 -11.12 3.60
N ARG A 222 -5.02 -11.92 2.57
CA ARG A 222 -3.92 -11.65 1.65
C ARG A 222 -4.44 -11.03 0.36
N MET A 223 -4.12 -9.75 0.14
CA MET A 223 -4.37 -9.07 -1.12
C MET A 223 -3.41 -9.58 -2.20
N ARG A 224 -3.94 -9.70 -3.42
CA ARG A 224 -3.19 -10.07 -4.62
C ARG A 224 -3.36 -9.02 -5.71
N ARG A 225 -2.50 -9.10 -6.72
CA ARG A 225 -2.76 -8.42 -7.99
C ARG A 225 -3.89 -9.14 -8.72
N LEU A 226 -4.56 -8.40 -9.60
CA LEU A 226 -5.49 -8.95 -10.56
C LEU A 226 -4.75 -9.88 -11.52
N ASN A 227 -5.41 -10.92 -12.01
CA ASN A 227 -4.92 -11.65 -13.18
C ASN A 227 -5.24 -10.85 -14.47
N ASP A 228 -4.81 -11.36 -15.61
CA ASP A 228 -4.96 -10.68 -16.90
C ASP A 228 -6.42 -10.41 -17.26
N GLU A 229 -7.31 -11.39 -17.04
CA GLU A 229 -8.74 -11.28 -17.32
C GLU A 229 -9.40 -10.24 -16.41
N GLU A 230 -9.10 -10.30 -15.11
CA GLU A 230 -9.61 -9.38 -14.11
C GLU A 230 -9.13 -7.94 -14.35
N ALA A 231 -7.87 -7.75 -14.77
CA ALA A 231 -7.32 -6.44 -15.10
C ALA A 231 -8.01 -5.84 -16.33
N MET A 232 -8.24 -6.65 -17.37
CA MET A 232 -8.96 -6.22 -18.57
C MET A 232 -10.42 -5.87 -18.24
N GLU A 233 -11.08 -6.69 -17.42
CA GLU A 233 -12.44 -6.43 -16.98
C GLU A 233 -12.55 -5.16 -16.13
N PHE A 234 -11.62 -4.95 -15.19
CA PHE A 234 -11.53 -3.74 -14.38
C PHE A 234 -11.42 -2.49 -15.26
N LEU A 235 -10.53 -2.53 -16.25
CA LEU A 235 -10.35 -1.42 -17.18
C LEU A 235 -11.61 -1.17 -18.00
N ARG A 236 -12.21 -2.21 -18.60
CA ARG A 236 -13.42 -2.12 -19.42
C ARG A 236 -14.58 -1.50 -18.63
N LYS A 237 -14.86 -2.04 -17.43
CA LYS A 237 -15.93 -1.55 -16.54
C LYS A 237 -15.66 -0.12 -16.09
N GLY A 238 -14.41 0.22 -15.76
CA GLY A 238 -14.05 1.59 -15.34
C GLY A 238 -14.28 2.63 -16.44
N PHE A 239 -13.97 2.30 -17.70
CA PHE A 239 -14.25 3.20 -18.84
C PHE A 239 -15.75 3.26 -19.18
N GLU A 240 -16.46 2.14 -19.06
CA GLU A 240 -17.92 2.07 -19.20
C GLU A 240 -18.63 2.97 -18.17
N GLN A 241 -18.21 2.94 -16.89
CA GLN A 241 -18.70 3.84 -15.84
C GLN A 241 -18.47 5.32 -16.18
N ALA A 242 -17.42 5.64 -16.94
CA ALA A 242 -17.13 7.00 -17.38
C ALA A 242 -17.83 7.38 -18.69
N GLY A 243 -18.60 6.47 -19.31
CA GLY A 243 -19.22 6.68 -20.62
C GLY A 243 -18.22 6.79 -21.77
N ILE A 244 -17.01 6.24 -21.59
CA ILE A 244 -15.92 6.31 -22.57
C ILE A 244 -15.73 4.95 -23.22
N ASN A 245 -15.71 4.91 -24.56
CA ASN A 245 -15.28 3.74 -25.30
C ASN A 245 -13.77 3.83 -25.58
N VAL A 246 -13.03 2.80 -25.20
CA VAL A 246 -11.58 2.69 -25.41
C VAL A 246 -11.29 1.44 -26.21
N GLU A 247 -10.46 1.57 -27.23
CA GLU A 247 -10.10 0.45 -28.10
C GLU A 247 -9.34 -0.65 -27.34
N GLY A 248 -9.63 -1.91 -27.66
CA GLY A 248 -8.99 -3.08 -27.04
C GLY A 248 -7.46 -3.05 -26.98
N PRO A 249 -6.75 -2.63 -28.05
CA PRO A 249 -5.29 -2.49 -28.03
C PRO A 249 -4.75 -1.54 -26.97
N VAL A 250 -5.48 -0.46 -26.63
CA VAL A 250 -5.08 0.49 -25.57
C VAL A 250 -5.23 -0.16 -24.20
N LEU A 251 -6.29 -0.94 -23.98
CA LEU A 251 -6.51 -1.67 -22.74
C LEU A 251 -5.45 -2.74 -22.52
N GLU A 252 -5.11 -3.48 -23.58
CA GLU A 252 -4.06 -4.50 -23.54
C GLU A 252 -2.68 -3.87 -23.27
N GLU A 253 -2.38 -2.71 -23.87
CA GLU A 253 -1.16 -1.97 -23.56
C GLU A 253 -1.11 -1.50 -22.10
N ALA A 254 -2.24 -1.03 -21.55
CA ALA A 254 -2.33 -0.66 -20.14
C ALA A 254 -2.09 -1.87 -19.23
N ARG A 255 -2.73 -3.00 -19.52
CA ARG A 255 -2.52 -4.26 -18.80
C ARG A 255 -1.05 -4.67 -18.83
N ARG A 256 -0.38 -4.63 -19.99
CA ARG A 256 1.04 -5.00 -20.09
C ARG A 256 1.98 -4.08 -19.29
N ARG A 257 1.67 -2.77 -19.23
CA ARG A 257 2.54 -1.79 -18.55
C ARG A 257 2.31 -1.69 -17.05
N PHE A 258 1.07 -1.82 -16.61
CA PHE A 258 0.65 -1.63 -15.23
C PHE A 258 0.36 -2.96 -14.51
N ASP A 259 0.34 -4.06 -15.27
CA ASP A 259 0.05 -5.43 -14.80
C ASP A 259 -1.29 -5.47 -14.04
N GLY A 260 -1.50 -6.48 -13.21
CA GLY A 260 -2.66 -6.57 -12.33
C GLY A 260 -2.64 -5.64 -11.11
N VAL A 261 -1.74 -4.64 -11.04
CA VAL A 261 -1.65 -3.77 -9.86
C VAL A 261 -2.79 -2.76 -9.91
N ILE A 262 -3.88 -3.05 -9.19
CA ILE A 262 -5.13 -2.29 -9.28
C ILE A 262 -4.94 -0.78 -9.11
N GLY A 263 -4.11 -0.32 -8.16
CA GLY A 263 -3.86 1.12 -8.01
C GLY A 263 -3.12 1.77 -9.19
N TRP A 264 -2.30 1.03 -9.95
CA TRP A 264 -1.72 1.55 -11.19
C TRP A 264 -2.74 1.60 -12.33
N LEU A 265 -3.60 0.59 -12.45
CA LEU A 265 -4.72 0.59 -13.40
C LEU A 265 -5.69 1.74 -13.11
N THR A 266 -6.00 1.99 -11.83
CA THR A 266 -6.77 3.16 -11.38
C THR A 266 -6.10 4.47 -11.78
N TYR A 267 -4.80 4.61 -11.52
CA TYR A 267 -4.03 5.80 -11.91
C TYR A 267 -4.06 6.04 -13.42
N PHE A 268 -3.96 4.97 -14.20
CA PHE A 268 -4.06 5.02 -15.65
C PHE A 268 -5.44 5.50 -16.11
N GLY A 269 -6.51 4.84 -15.68
CA GLY A 269 -7.88 5.21 -16.05
C GLY A 269 -8.22 6.64 -15.66
N PHE A 270 -7.87 7.05 -14.44
CA PHE A 270 -8.04 8.43 -13.96
C PHE A 270 -7.30 9.43 -14.85
N SER A 271 -6.03 9.15 -15.18
CA SER A 271 -5.21 10.06 -15.99
C SER A 271 -5.70 10.17 -17.44
N MET A 272 -6.20 9.07 -18.02
CA MET A 272 -6.84 9.08 -19.34
C MET A 272 -8.11 9.93 -19.32
N ILE A 273 -9.00 9.71 -18.34
CA ILE A 273 -10.30 10.41 -18.26
C ILE A 273 -10.11 11.90 -17.95
N SER A 274 -9.40 12.22 -16.88
CA SER A 274 -9.36 13.58 -16.33
C SER A 274 -8.32 14.47 -17.02
N ARG A 275 -7.24 13.89 -17.57
CA ARG A 275 -6.13 14.66 -18.16
C ARG A 275 -5.91 14.40 -19.64
N ARG A 276 -6.59 13.39 -20.23
CA ARG A 276 -6.44 13.00 -21.64
C ARG A 276 -4.97 12.77 -22.02
N GLU A 277 -4.17 12.28 -21.08
CA GLU A 277 -2.75 12.03 -21.30
C GLU A 277 -2.59 10.73 -22.11
N PRO A 278 -1.69 10.67 -23.11
CA PRO A 278 -1.39 9.42 -23.79
C PRO A 278 -0.71 8.43 -22.83
N ILE A 279 -0.91 7.13 -23.07
CA ILE A 279 -0.42 6.05 -22.21
C ILE A 279 1.08 6.14 -21.91
N ASP A 280 1.90 6.57 -22.88
CA ASP A 280 3.35 6.75 -22.68
C ASP A 280 3.67 7.81 -21.62
N ARG A 281 2.91 8.91 -21.58
CA ARG A 281 3.11 9.96 -20.58
C ARG A 281 2.72 9.46 -19.19
N ILE A 282 1.60 8.74 -19.10
CA ILE A 282 1.11 8.15 -17.85
C ILE A 282 2.14 7.15 -17.31
N ALA A 283 2.61 6.22 -18.16
CA ALA A 283 3.61 5.22 -17.79
C ALA A 283 4.92 5.86 -17.32
N ARG A 284 5.40 6.91 -17.98
CA ARG A 284 6.59 7.67 -17.54
C ARG A 284 6.40 8.29 -16.16
N ARG A 285 5.24 8.90 -15.89
CA ARG A 285 4.93 9.51 -14.58
C ARG A 285 4.83 8.46 -13.47
N ALA A 286 4.15 7.34 -13.74
CA ALA A 286 4.04 6.22 -12.81
C ALA A 286 5.43 5.66 -12.46
N SER A 287 6.29 5.49 -13.47
CA SER A 287 7.67 5.01 -13.30
C SER A 287 8.51 5.98 -12.45
N LYS A 288 8.39 7.30 -12.66
CA LYS A 288 9.06 8.31 -11.82
C LYS A 288 8.56 8.30 -10.37
N LEU A 289 7.26 8.11 -10.17
CA LEU A 289 6.67 8.00 -8.83
C LEU A 289 7.21 6.76 -8.11
N ALA A 290 7.21 5.60 -8.78
CA ALA A 290 7.75 4.36 -8.22
C ALA A 290 9.24 4.49 -7.85
N ILE A 291 10.04 5.13 -8.71
CA ILE A 291 11.47 5.40 -8.43
C ILE A 291 11.65 6.31 -7.23
N SER A 292 10.88 7.41 -7.15
CA SER A 292 10.95 8.31 -6.00
C SER A 292 10.63 7.57 -4.69
N GLU A 293 9.57 6.75 -4.66
CA GLU A 293 9.23 5.93 -3.50
C GLU A 293 10.35 4.96 -3.12
N LEU A 294 10.96 4.30 -4.10
CA LEU A 294 12.10 3.41 -3.88
C LEU A 294 13.31 4.18 -3.32
N GLU A 295 13.66 5.31 -3.90
CA GLU A 295 14.78 6.14 -3.42
C GLU A 295 14.56 6.61 -1.99
N HIS A 296 13.36 7.08 -1.66
CA HIS A 296 12.99 7.43 -0.29
C HIS A 296 13.13 6.25 0.66
N ALA A 297 12.67 5.06 0.26
CA ALA A 297 12.80 3.84 1.08
C ALA A 297 14.25 3.39 1.27
N LEU A 298 15.14 3.61 0.29
CA LEU A 298 16.54 3.20 0.38
C LEU A 298 17.41 4.13 1.24
N ARG A 299 16.98 5.38 1.51
CA ARG A 299 17.75 6.34 2.33
C ARG A 299 18.13 5.82 3.71
N ILE A 300 17.32 4.93 4.28
CA ILE A 300 17.59 4.33 5.60
C ILE A 300 18.90 3.52 5.62
N TYR A 301 19.41 3.10 4.46
CA TYR A 301 20.65 2.34 4.35
C TYR A 301 21.89 3.23 4.24
N GLY A 302 21.73 4.56 4.17
CA GLY A 302 22.82 5.53 4.15
C GLY A 302 23.90 5.18 3.12
N PRO A 303 25.19 5.05 3.50
CA PRO A 303 26.27 4.72 2.57
C PRO A 303 26.08 3.41 1.78
N ALA A 304 25.31 2.45 2.32
CA ALA A 304 25.05 1.17 1.66
C ALA A 304 24.02 1.27 0.52
N GLU A 305 23.29 2.39 0.39
CA GLU A 305 22.27 2.62 -0.65
C GLU A 305 22.77 2.29 -2.06
N SER A 306 24.01 2.67 -2.38
CA SER A 306 24.64 2.41 -3.69
C SER A 306 24.63 0.93 -4.07
N ARG A 307 24.88 0.03 -3.10
CA ARG A 307 24.87 -1.42 -3.32
C ARG A 307 23.46 -1.95 -3.58
N TYR A 308 22.45 -1.39 -2.91
CA TYR A 308 21.05 -1.72 -3.17
C TYR A 308 20.64 -1.31 -4.59
N LYS A 309 21.02 -0.10 -5.01
CA LYS A 309 20.76 0.41 -6.36
C LYS A 309 21.36 -0.50 -7.43
N GLU A 310 22.62 -0.92 -7.29
CA GLU A 310 23.25 -1.84 -8.25
C GLU A 310 22.58 -3.21 -8.30
N VAL A 311 22.24 -3.80 -7.15
CA VAL A 311 21.51 -5.08 -7.10
C VAL A 311 20.20 -4.97 -7.87
N LEU A 312 19.44 -3.90 -7.64
CA LEU A 312 18.17 -3.65 -8.32
C LEU A 312 18.34 -3.40 -9.82
N ARG A 313 19.34 -2.63 -10.26
CA ARG A 313 19.67 -2.43 -11.69
C ARG A 313 19.92 -3.75 -12.40
N ILE A 314 20.72 -4.63 -11.80
CA ILE A 314 21.06 -5.94 -12.39
C ILE A 314 19.82 -6.82 -12.50
N ILE A 315 19.02 -6.90 -11.44
CA ILE A 315 17.79 -7.70 -11.44
C ILE A 315 16.78 -7.16 -12.45
N ALA A 316 16.60 -5.84 -12.53
CA ALA A 316 15.72 -5.21 -13.50
C ALA A 316 16.14 -5.54 -14.95
N THR A 317 17.44 -5.50 -15.23
CA THR A 317 18.01 -5.80 -16.56
C THR A 317 17.78 -7.26 -16.95
N LEU A 318 18.04 -8.20 -16.04
CA LEU A 318 17.95 -9.63 -16.32
C LEU A 318 16.51 -10.17 -16.29
N GLU A 319 15.55 -9.38 -15.82
CA GLU A 319 14.15 -9.76 -15.56
C GLU A 319 13.99 -10.79 -14.44
N HIS A 320 14.74 -11.89 -14.52
CA HIS A 320 14.93 -12.90 -13.49
C HIS A 320 16.43 -13.14 -13.28
N ALA A 321 16.92 -12.95 -12.06
CA ALA A 321 18.34 -13.08 -11.75
C ALA A 321 18.59 -14.09 -10.62
N ARG A 322 19.39 -15.11 -10.89
CA ARG A 322 19.90 -16.02 -9.86
C ARG A 322 20.99 -15.34 -9.04
N TRP A 323 21.18 -15.78 -7.80
CA TRP A 323 22.17 -15.22 -6.87
C TRP A 323 23.57 -15.06 -7.47
N ALA A 324 24.06 -16.07 -8.21
CA ALA A 324 25.38 -16.01 -8.85
C ALA A 324 25.48 -14.95 -9.95
N GLN A 325 24.40 -14.71 -10.71
CA GLN A 325 24.34 -13.65 -11.73
C GLN A 325 24.36 -12.28 -11.08
N ILE A 326 23.59 -12.09 -10.00
CA ILE A 326 23.55 -10.85 -9.24
C ILE A 326 24.93 -10.55 -8.66
N LYS A 327 25.56 -11.53 -7.98
CA LYS A 327 26.90 -11.35 -7.40
C LYS A 327 27.92 -10.94 -8.45
N ARG A 328 28.02 -11.67 -9.57
CA ARG A 328 28.95 -11.33 -10.66
C ARG A 328 28.70 -9.94 -11.23
N GLY A 329 27.44 -9.57 -11.46
CA GLY A 329 27.08 -8.25 -11.98
C GLY A 329 27.46 -7.12 -11.03
N VAL A 330 27.23 -7.30 -9.72
CA VAL A 330 27.58 -6.31 -8.70
C VAL A 330 29.10 -6.17 -8.62
N GLU A 331 29.83 -7.30 -8.55
CA GLU A 331 31.29 -7.28 -8.43
C GLU A 331 31.99 -6.65 -9.64
N ALA A 332 31.42 -6.82 -10.84
CA ALA A 332 31.93 -6.19 -12.05
C ALA A 332 31.79 -4.65 -12.05
N ARG A 333 30.81 -4.09 -11.31
CA ARG A 333 30.54 -2.64 -11.31
C ARG A 333 31.13 -1.90 -10.12
N ILE A 334 31.06 -2.49 -8.92
CA ILE A 334 31.44 -1.81 -7.67
C ILE A 334 32.48 -2.57 -6.84
N GLY A 335 33.10 -3.61 -7.42
CA GLY A 335 34.12 -4.42 -6.77
C GLY A 335 33.54 -5.48 -5.82
N ARG A 336 34.44 -6.22 -5.16
CA ARG A 336 34.11 -7.40 -4.35
C ARG A 336 33.01 -7.12 -3.32
N ILE A 337 31.98 -7.97 -3.29
CA ILE A 337 30.92 -7.93 -2.27
C ILE A 337 30.93 -9.20 -1.42
N PRO A 338 30.97 -9.11 -0.09
CA PRO A 338 30.83 -10.27 0.78
C PRO A 338 29.49 -10.98 0.59
N ASN A 339 29.48 -12.32 0.67
CA ASN A 339 28.26 -13.13 0.46
C ASN A 339 27.16 -12.81 1.48
N ASN A 340 27.53 -12.57 2.74
CA ASN A 340 26.59 -12.18 3.80
C ASN A 340 25.98 -10.80 3.53
N THR A 341 26.75 -9.84 3.01
CA THR A 341 26.25 -8.51 2.62
C THR A 341 25.23 -8.62 1.48
N LEU A 342 25.54 -9.36 0.41
CA LEU A 342 24.60 -9.56 -0.69
C LEU A 342 23.32 -10.27 -0.24
N SER A 343 23.45 -11.31 0.58
CA SER A 343 22.29 -12.02 1.15
C SER A 343 21.43 -11.12 2.03
N SER A 344 22.04 -10.20 2.80
CA SER A 344 21.31 -9.22 3.61
C SER A 344 20.55 -8.22 2.73
N ILE A 345 21.19 -7.69 1.68
CA ILE A 345 20.56 -6.77 0.72
C ILE A 345 19.34 -7.42 0.07
N LEU A 346 19.50 -8.62 -0.48
CA LEU A 346 18.42 -9.35 -1.15
C LEU A 346 17.27 -9.64 -0.18
N ARG A 347 17.58 -10.07 1.04
CA ARG A 347 16.56 -10.33 2.07
C ARG A 347 15.78 -9.07 2.42
N ASN A 348 16.48 -7.95 2.64
CA ASN A 348 15.83 -6.68 2.97
C ASN A 348 14.94 -6.18 1.82
N LEU A 349 15.39 -6.29 0.57
CA LEU A 349 14.60 -5.92 -0.60
C LEU A 349 13.36 -6.82 -0.81
N VAL A 350 13.47 -8.11 -0.52
CA VAL A 350 12.33 -9.05 -0.53
C VAL A 350 11.35 -8.69 0.58
N ASP A 351 11.83 -8.44 1.79
CA ASP A 351 10.96 -8.15 2.94
C ASP A 351 10.25 -6.80 2.80
N SER A 352 10.90 -5.82 2.16
CA SER A 352 10.30 -4.55 1.76
C SER A 352 9.35 -4.65 0.57
N GLY A 353 9.24 -5.82 -0.08
CA GLY A 353 8.33 -6.03 -1.21
C GLY A 353 8.80 -5.41 -2.53
N PHE A 354 10.06 -4.97 -2.65
CA PHE A 354 10.62 -4.48 -3.90
C PHE A 354 11.08 -5.63 -4.82
N LEU A 355 11.43 -6.77 -4.22
CA LEU A 355 11.78 -8.00 -4.91
C LEU A 355 10.83 -9.13 -4.57
N GLU A 356 10.59 -9.99 -5.54
CA GLU A 356 9.97 -11.30 -5.36
C GLU A 356 10.99 -12.40 -5.61
N LYS A 357 10.96 -13.45 -4.78
CA LYS A 357 11.73 -14.68 -5.02
C LYS A 357 10.84 -15.67 -5.77
N VAL A 358 11.25 -16.03 -6.98
CA VAL A 358 10.59 -16.99 -7.87
C VAL A 358 11.51 -18.18 -8.12
N LYS A 359 11.03 -19.22 -8.82
CA LYS A 359 11.83 -20.42 -9.12
C LYS A 359 13.10 -20.08 -9.91
N GLU A 360 13.01 -19.08 -10.79
CA GLU A 360 14.05 -18.62 -11.68
C GLU A 360 15.08 -17.72 -11.00
N GLY A 361 14.83 -17.26 -9.76
CA GLY A 361 15.71 -16.36 -9.01
C GLY A 361 14.94 -15.21 -8.36
N TYR A 362 15.46 -14.00 -8.49
CA TYR A 362 14.84 -12.77 -8.00
C TYR A 362 14.33 -11.93 -9.17
N LYS A 363 13.19 -11.26 -8.99
CA LYS A 363 12.65 -10.28 -9.94
C LYS A 363 12.14 -9.05 -9.21
N ILE A 364 12.03 -7.92 -9.91
CA ILE A 364 11.34 -6.73 -9.37
C ILE A 364 9.85 -7.07 -9.23
N ALA A 365 9.26 -6.76 -8.07
CA ALA A 365 7.88 -7.11 -7.76
C ALA A 365 6.86 -6.28 -8.58
N ASP A 366 7.16 -5.01 -8.82
CA ASP A 366 6.30 -4.07 -9.54
C ASP A 366 6.88 -3.76 -10.95
N PRO A 367 6.18 -4.10 -12.04
CA PRO A 367 6.62 -3.81 -13.41
C PRO A 367 6.82 -2.31 -13.69
N VAL A 368 6.03 -1.44 -13.07
CA VAL A 368 6.19 0.02 -13.19
C VAL A 368 7.52 0.45 -12.54
N LEU A 369 7.86 -0.15 -11.40
CA LEU A 369 9.14 0.09 -10.75
C LEU A 369 10.30 -0.41 -11.62
N ARG A 370 10.19 -1.60 -12.21
CA ARG A 370 11.20 -2.15 -13.13
C ARG A 370 11.44 -1.21 -14.30
N SER A 371 10.36 -0.74 -14.95
CA SER A 371 10.44 0.23 -16.04
C SER A 371 11.13 1.53 -15.62
N GLY A 372 10.82 2.01 -14.41
CA GLY A 372 11.50 3.16 -13.82
C GLY A 372 12.99 2.94 -13.61
N ILE A 373 13.41 1.77 -13.10
CA ILE A 373 14.82 1.44 -12.90
C ILE A 373 15.55 1.43 -14.25
N LEU A 374 14.97 0.80 -15.27
CA LEU A 374 15.59 0.72 -16.61
C LEU A 374 15.68 2.08 -17.32
N SER A 375 14.79 3.01 -16.99
CA SER A 375 14.70 4.31 -17.68
C SER A 375 15.47 5.44 -16.99
N TYR A 376 15.63 5.38 -15.66
CA TYR A 376 16.08 6.52 -14.86
C TYR A 376 17.28 6.22 -13.96
N TRP A 377 17.70 4.96 -13.84
CA TRP A 377 18.87 4.57 -13.05
C TRP A 377 20.02 4.12 -13.93
#